data_AF-A0AAN4YQ47-F1
#
_entry.id   AF-A0AAN4YQ47-F1
#
_cell.length_a   1.000
_cell.length_b   1.000
_cell.length_c   1.000
_cell.angle_alpha   90.00
_cell.angle_beta   90.00
_cell.angle_gamma   90.00
#
_symmetry.space_group_name_H-M   'P 1'
#
loop_
_entity.id
_entity.type
_entity.pdbx_description
1 polymer ?
#
loop_
_entity_poly.entity_id
_entity_poly.type
_entity_poly.pdbx_seq_one_letter_code
_entity_poly.pdbx_strand_id
1 'polypeptide(L)'
;MATTLRPSVSVATFTFLDRKLQAPDVSAATTLSHPTTNLSGDSLPYWLVNVPPDRWPAECPSFLRDICEKNIQILSTPDEQYERQGWGLVKEIVRECSTVCRGLLGTASDDLGTNQIDRFQRLPSDLRKYLEYKEWIVAEYGSIMRFVVKERLRWGEGSPDDLKPRGRPFEFDGEFVFNPARYRSL
;
A
#
# COMPACT_ATOMS: atom_id res chain seq x y z
N MET A 1 -10.59 -46.61 -24.13
CA MET A 1 -10.50 -46.67 -22.66
C MET A 1 -9.05 -46.42 -22.26
N ALA A 2 -8.71 -45.18 -21.91
CA ALA A 2 -7.51 -44.82 -21.15
C ALA A 2 -7.66 -43.35 -20.72
N THR A 3 -8.22 -43.16 -19.53
CA THR A 3 -8.37 -41.86 -18.87
C THR A 3 -7.04 -41.53 -18.20
N THR A 4 -6.41 -40.42 -18.58
CA THR A 4 -5.22 -39.92 -17.88
C THR A 4 -5.62 -38.64 -17.13
N LEU A 5 -5.74 -38.78 -15.81
CA LEU A 5 -5.95 -37.70 -14.84
C LEU A 5 -4.76 -36.72 -14.87
N ARG A 6 -5.03 -35.42 -14.86
CA ARG A 6 -4.03 -34.38 -14.57
C ARG A 6 -4.28 -33.79 -13.17
N PRO A 7 -3.22 -33.52 -12.39
CA PRO A 7 -3.30 -33.31 -10.96
C PRO A 7 -3.73 -31.90 -10.55
N SER A 8 -4.37 -31.84 -9.39
CA SER A 8 -4.74 -30.68 -8.61
C SER A 8 -3.61 -29.66 -8.48
N VAL A 9 -3.88 -28.40 -8.83
CA VAL A 9 -2.94 -27.30 -8.64
C VAL A 9 -3.05 -26.83 -7.19
N SER A 10 -2.00 -27.11 -6.43
CA SER A 10 -1.83 -26.73 -5.02
C SER A 10 -1.86 -25.21 -4.84
N VAL A 11 -2.61 -24.75 -3.84
CA VAL A 11 -2.66 -23.36 -3.36
C VAL A 11 -1.27 -22.98 -2.83
N ALA A 12 -0.55 -22.16 -3.58
CA ALA A 12 0.73 -21.62 -3.11
C ALA A 12 0.47 -20.46 -2.13
N THR A 13 0.52 -20.76 -0.84
CA THR A 13 0.60 -19.76 0.23
C THR A 13 1.90 -18.98 0.07
N PHE A 14 1.79 -17.68 -0.28
CA PHE A 14 2.96 -16.82 -0.47
C PHE A 14 3.45 -16.29 0.88
N THR A 15 4.31 -17.04 1.56
CA THR A 15 5.14 -16.54 2.66
C THR A 15 6.44 -16.01 2.06
N PHE A 16 6.51 -14.69 1.83
CA PHE A 16 7.75 -14.04 1.37
C PHE A 16 8.09 -12.81 2.23
N LEU A 17 8.10 -13.03 3.54
CA LEU A 17 8.76 -12.17 4.51
C LEU A 17 9.71 -13.02 5.34
N ASP A 18 10.70 -13.62 4.67
CA ASP A 18 11.92 -14.03 5.35
C ASP A 18 13.08 -14.10 4.36
N ARG A 19 13.65 -12.94 4.05
CA ARG A 19 14.98 -12.87 3.44
C ARG A 19 15.90 -12.06 4.33
N LYS A 20 16.28 -12.72 5.43
CA LYS A 20 17.62 -12.72 6.06
C LYS A 20 18.42 -11.43 5.87
N LEU A 21 18.20 -10.47 6.76
CA LEU A 21 19.24 -9.50 7.13
C LEU A 21 20.36 -10.30 7.81
N GLN A 22 21.49 -10.49 7.13
CA GLN A 22 22.71 -10.98 7.77
C GLN A 22 23.24 -9.87 8.68
N ALA A 23 23.19 -10.10 9.99
CA ALA A 23 23.97 -9.34 10.96
C ALA A 23 25.44 -9.78 10.86
N PRO A 24 26.42 -8.86 10.82
CA PRO A 24 27.78 -9.18 11.18
C PRO A 24 27.87 -9.30 12.71
N ASP A 25 28.56 -10.35 13.13
CA ASP A 25 28.71 -10.76 14.52
C ASP A 25 30.03 -10.22 15.11
N VAL A 26 30.00 -10.03 16.44
CA VAL A 26 31.14 -9.93 17.38
C VAL A 26 31.76 -8.54 17.69
N SER A 27 31.38 -8.08 18.90
CA SER A 27 32.16 -7.47 19.98
C SER A 27 32.92 -6.16 19.77
N ALA A 28 32.36 -5.09 20.34
CA ALA A 28 33.11 -4.21 21.24
C ALA A 28 32.13 -3.58 22.25
N ALA A 29 32.32 -3.90 23.53
CA ALA A 29 31.69 -3.16 24.61
C ALA A 29 32.26 -1.74 24.61
N THR A 30 31.42 -0.75 24.36
CA THR A 30 31.70 0.63 24.77
C THR A 30 30.37 1.26 25.14
N THR A 31 30.22 1.49 26.44
CA THR A 31 29.20 2.30 27.07
C THR A 31 29.15 3.66 26.38
N LEU A 32 28.18 3.85 25.49
CA LEU A 32 27.89 5.15 24.89
C LEU A 32 26.48 5.55 25.28
N SER A 33 26.46 6.53 26.17
CA SER A 33 25.32 7.24 26.71
C SER A 33 24.30 7.54 25.60
N HIS A 34 23.12 6.95 25.71
CA HIS A 34 21.96 7.46 24.97
C HIS A 34 21.72 8.90 25.42
N PRO A 35 21.68 9.88 24.52
CA PRO A 35 21.14 11.17 24.88
C PRO A 35 19.65 10.94 25.11
N THR A 36 19.25 10.95 26.38
CA THR A 36 17.86 11.08 26.79
C THR A 36 17.37 12.41 26.25
N THR A 37 16.81 12.42 25.04
CA THR A 37 16.07 13.57 24.54
C THR A 37 14.84 13.69 25.43
N ASN A 38 14.90 14.63 26.38
CA ASN A 38 13.77 15.08 27.16
C ASN A 38 12.68 15.57 26.20
N LEU A 39 11.80 14.68 25.74
CA LEU A 39 10.54 15.05 25.09
C LEU A 39 9.53 15.38 26.20
N SER A 40 9.75 16.55 26.81
CA SER A 40 8.82 17.13 27.77
C SER A 40 7.71 17.84 26.99
N GLY A 41 6.51 17.25 26.96
CA GLY A 41 5.25 17.95 26.67
C GLY A 41 4.76 18.03 25.21
N ASP A 42 5.64 17.84 24.22
CA ASP A 42 5.27 17.98 22.80
C ASP A 42 4.94 16.63 22.14
N SER A 43 3.87 16.63 21.33
CA SER A 43 3.44 15.50 20.52
C SER A 43 4.62 14.88 19.77
N LEU A 44 4.71 13.53 19.77
CA LEU A 44 5.71 12.82 18.97
C LEU A 44 5.62 13.26 17.50
N PRO A 45 6.77 13.39 16.80
CA PRO A 45 6.77 13.52 15.35
C PRO A 45 5.96 12.40 14.70
N TYR A 46 5.23 12.70 13.61
CA TYR A 46 4.37 11.74 12.92
C TYR A 46 5.11 10.44 12.51
N TRP A 47 6.41 10.54 12.23
CA TRP A 47 7.25 9.42 11.86
C TRP A 47 7.76 8.60 13.08
N LEU A 48 7.31 8.88 14.30
CA LEU A 48 7.62 8.12 15.51
C LEU A 48 6.38 7.52 16.22
N VAL A 49 5.17 8.02 15.97
CA VAL A 49 3.94 7.68 16.73
C VAL A 49 3.68 6.18 16.89
N ASN A 50 3.80 5.40 15.82
CA ASN A 50 3.55 3.94 15.82
C ASN A 50 4.84 3.10 15.78
N VAL A 51 5.96 3.67 16.23
CA VAL A 51 7.27 3.00 16.24
C VAL A 51 7.71 2.78 17.69
N PRO A 52 8.00 1.52 18.10
CA PRO A 52 8.58 1.25 19.41
C PRO A 52 9.88 2.04 19.65
N PRO A 53 10.12 2.56 20.87
CA PRO A 53 11.31 3.38 21.17
C PRO A 53 12.66 2.72 20.83
N ASP A 54 12.75 1.39 20.93
CA ASP A 54 13.94 0.61 20.57
C ASP A 54 14.24 0.62 19.06
N ARG A 55 13.27 1.03 18.24
CA ARG A 55 13.37 1.07 16.76
C ARG A 55 13.28 2.48 16.20
N TRP A 56 13.43 3.51 17.04
CA TRP A 56 13.40 4.88 16.56
C TRP A 56 14.59 5.16 15.65
N PRO A 57 14.36 5.57 14.40
CA PRO A 57 15.45 5.98 13.53
C PRO A 57 16.03 7.31 14.03
N ALA A 58 17.33 7.53 13.78
CA ALA A 58 18.00 8.76 14.18
C ALA A 58 17.46 10.01 13.45
N GLU A 59 16.92 9.82 12.24
CA GLU A 59 16.34 10.87 11.41
C GLU A 59 15.05 10.39 10.74
N CYS A 60 14.27 11.32 10.18
CA CYS A 60 13.07 10.98 9.43
C CYS A 60 13.44 10.15 8.18
N PRO A 61 12.93 8.91 8.03
CA PRO A 61 13.23 8.04 6.89
C PRO A 61 12.93 8.69 5.53
N SER A 62 13.71 8.37 4.50
CA SER A 62 13.58 8.96 3.16
C SER A 62 12.19 8.84 2.56
N PHE A 63 11.55 7.67 2.63
CA PHE A 63 10.19 7.44 2.13
C PHE A 63 9.09 8.21 2.87
N LEU A 64 9.41 8.85 4.00
CA LEU A 64 8.50 9.72 4.75
C LEU A 64 8.79 11.20 4.53
N ARG A 65 9.90 11.56 3.89
CA ARG A 65 10.19 12.95 3.53
C ARG A 65 9.23 13.39 2.40
N ASP A 66 8.79 14.65 2.46
CA ASP A 66 7.96 15.31 1.44
C ASP A 66 6.65 14.59 1.05
N ILE A 67 6.05 13.86 2.00
CA ILE A 67 4.73 13.25 1.80
C ILE A 67 3.60 14.28 1.96
N CYS A 68 2.45 14.02 1.33
CA CYS A 68 1.31 14.94 1.39
C CYS A 68 0.71 15.04 2.81
N GLU A 69 0.07 16.17 3.08
CA GLU A 69 -0.55 16.51 4.37
C GLU A 69 -1.50 15.40 4.88
N LYS A 70 -2.33 14.83 4.00
CA LYS A 70 -3.20 13.71 4.36
C LYS A 70 -2.43 12.53 4.94
N ASN A 71 -1.28 12.18 4.36
CA ASN A 71 -0.47 11.07 4.86
C ASN A 71 0.19 11.42 6.18
N ILE A 72 0.62 12.67 6.37
CA ILE A 72 1.15 13.16 7.66
C ILE A 72 0.09 13.01 8.75
N GLN A 73 -1.16 13.42 8.48
CA GLN A 73 -2.28 13.29 9.41
C GLN A 73 -2.56 11.84 9.79
N ILE A 74 -2.61 10.94 8.79
CA ILE A 74 -2.82 9.50 9.05
C ILE A 74 -1.68 8.95 9.91
N LEU A 75 -0.42 9.24 9.57
CA LEU A 75 0.74 8.74 10.32
C LEU A 75 0.88 9.34 11.72
N SER A 76 0.31 10.52 11.96
CA SER A 76 0.25 11.16 13.27
C SER A 76 -0.76 10.51 14.22
N THR A 77 -1.61 9.60 13.72
CA THR A 77 -2.61 8.91 14.51
C THR A 77 -2.06 7.59 15.06
N PRO A 78 -2.15 7.32 16.37
CA PRO A 78 -1.86 5.99 16.91
C PRO A 78 -2.77 4.92 16.30
N ASP A 79 -2.24 3.73 16.04
CA ASP A 79 -3.00 2.62 15.46
C ASP A 79 -4.22 2.25 16.32
N GLU A 80 -4.15 2.41 17.63
CA GLU A 80 -5.25 2.13 18.57
C GLU A 80 -6.43 3.09 18.39
N GLN A 81 -6.18 4.29 17.89
CA GLN A 81 -7.20 5.30 17.62
C GLN A 81 -7.79 5.17 16.21
N TYR A 82 -7.22 4.32 15.36
CA TYR A 82 -7.72 4.09 14.02
C TYR A 82 -8.98 3.23 14.04
N GLU A 83 -10.09 3.83 13.62
CA GLU A 83 -11.33 3.11 13.38
C GLU A 83 -11.45 2.68 11.92
N ARG A 84 -11.71 1.38 11.70
CA ARG A 84 -11.95 0.85 10.36
C ARG A 84 -13.27 1.41 9.81
N GLN A 85 -13.21 1.86 8.55
CA GLN A 85 -14.38 2.33 7.83
C GLN A 85 -15.40 1.19 7.65
N GLY A 86 -16.55 1.31 8.31
CA GLY A 86 -17.62 0.32 8.21
C GLY A 86 -18.25 0.26 6.82
N TRP A 87 -18.92 -0.85 6.50
CA TRP A 87 -19.52 -1.07 5.17
C TRP A 87 -20.54 0.00 4.75
N GLY A 88 -21.25 0.60 5.71
CA GLY A 88 -22.15 1.73 5.46
C GLY A 88 -21.42 2.93 4.84
N LEU A 89 -20.34 3.37 5.48
CA LEU A 89 -19.49 4.46 5.02
C LEU A 89 -18.82 4.14 3.68
N VAL A 90 -18.37 2.90 3.48
CA VAL A 90 -17.79 2.46 2.19
C VAL A 90 -18.80 2.64 1.05
N LYS A 91 -20.06 2.23 1.26
CA LYS A 91 -21.13 2.40 0.27
C LYS A 91 -21.44 3.88 -0.01
N GLU A 92 -21.43 4.73 1.03
CA GLU A 92 -21.62 6.17 0.89
C GLU A 92 -20.56 6.78 -0.02
N ILE A 93 -19.27 6.54 0.29
CA ILE A 93 -18.13 7.02 -0.48
C ILE A 93 -18.23 6.58 -1.95
N VAL A 94 -18.54 5.30 -2.20
CA VAL A 94 -18.65 4.77 -3.57
C VAL A 94 -19.87 5.33 -4.31
N ARG A 95 -21.02 5.48 -3.64
CA ARG A 95 -22.26 6.00 -4.26
C ARG A 95 -22.08 7.45 -4.71
N GLU A 96 -21.45 8.27 -3.88
CA GLU A 96 -21.20 9.68 -4.18
C GLU A 96 -20.22 9.81 -5.35
N CYS A 97 -19.13 9.04 -5.36
CA CYS A 97 -18.22 8.96 -6.51
C CYS A 97 -18.94 8.50 -7.81
N SER A 98 -19.83 7.50 -7.73
CA SER A 98 -20.55 6.98 -8.90
C SER A 98 -21.52 8.00 -9.50
N THR A 99 -22.03 8.93 -8.70
CA THR A 99 -23.00 9.94 -9.15
C THR A 99 -22.32 10.97 -10.05
N VAL A 100 -21.07 11.33 -9.73
CA VAL A 100 -20.21 12.19 -10.54
C VAL A 100 -19.97 11.61 -11.94
N CYS A 101 -19.61 10.33 -12.00
CA CYS A 101 -19.35 9.65 -13.28
C CYS A 101 -20.61 9.45 -14.14
N ARG A 102 -21.80 9.59 -13.56
CA ARG A 102 -23.10 9.41 -14.24
C ARG A 102 -23.67 10.71 -14.82
N GLY A 103 -22.99 11.84 -14.63
CA GLY A 103 -23.29 13.14 -15.24
C GLY A 103 -23.06 13.15 -16.75
N LEU A 104 -23.82 12.32 -17.47
CA LEU A 104 -23.93 12.29 -18.93
C LEU A 104 -25.18 13.08 -19.40
N LEU A 105 -25.63 14.04 -18.58
CA LEU A 105 -26.77 14.90 -18.89
C LEU A 105 -26.46 16.37 -18.58
N GLY A 106 -25.58 16.96 -19.40
CA GLY A 106 -25.80 18.28 -20.02
C GLY A 106 -26.08 19.53 -19.17
N THR A 107 -26.03 19.55 -17.85
CA THR A 107 -26.06 20.80 -17.08
C THR A 107 -24.64 21.17 -16.68
N ALA A 108 -24.08 22.14 -17.40
CA ALA A 108 -22.80 22.78 -17.10
C ALA A 108 -22.90 23.61 -15.80
N SER A 109 -23.15 22.96 -14.67
CA SER A 109 -22.82 23.53 -13.36
C SER A 109 -21.38 23.11 -13.04
N ASP A 110 -20.52 24.10 -12.80
CA ASP A 110 -19.08 23.96 -12.46
C ASP A 110 -18.79 23.11 -11.20
N ASP A 111 -19.80 22.51 -10.59
CA ASP A 111 -19.66 21.56 -9.48
C ASP A 111 -19.58 20.13 -10.04
N LEU A 112 -18.46 19.84 -10.72
CA LEU A 112 -18.07 18.48 -11.05
C LEU A 112 -17.86 17.75 -9.72
N GLY A 113 -18.88 17.04 -9.24
CA GLY A 113 -18.88 16.50 -7.89
C GLY A 113 -17.58 15.79 -7.56
N THR A 114 -17.05 16.05 -6.37
CA THR A 114 -15.69 15.60 -6.03
C THR A 114 -15.67 14.07 -5.94
N ASN A 115 -14.74 13.43 -6.65
CA ASN A 115 -14.47 12.02 -6.46
C ASN A 115 -13.94 11.80 -5.03
N GLN A 116 -14.75 11.19 -4.16
CA GLN A 116 -14.44 11.02 -2.74
C GLN A 116 -13.65 9.75 -2.40
N ILE A 117 -13.06 9.05 -3.38
CA ILE A 117 -12.20 7.88 -3.07
C ILE A 117 -10.99 8.24 -2.20
N ASP A 118 -10.61 9.51 -2.15
CA ASP A 118 -9.60 10.03 -1.24
C ASP A 118 -10.04 9.95 0.24
N ARG A 119 -11.33 9.75 0.55
CA ARG A 119 -11.77 9.46 1.92
C ARG A 119 -11.38 8.07 2.40
N PHE A 120 -10.97 7.17 1.51
CA PHE A 120 -10.40 5.89 1.94
C PHE A 120 -9.04 6.09 2.61
N GLN A 121 -8.87 5.47 3.78
CA GLN A 121 -7.66 5.58 4.58
C GLN A 121 -7.18 4.21 5.04
N ARG A 122 -5.86 4.06 5.11
CA ARG A 122 -5.20 2.85 5.62
C ARG A 122 -4.96 3.02 7.12
N LEU A 123 -4.81 1.90 7.83
CA LEU A 123 -4.21 1.88 9.15
C LEU A 123 -2.84 2.61 9.11
N PRO A 124 -2.49 3.48 10.07
CA PRO A 124 -1.25 4.25 10.05
C PRO A 124 0.01 3.41 9.87
N SER A 125 0.19 2.31 10.63
CA SER A 125 1.32 1.41 10.42
C SER A 125 1.36 0.74 9.05
N ASP A 126 0.20 0.45 8.45
CA ASP A 126 0.14 -0.12 7.10
C ASP A 126 0.45 0.93 6.03
N LEU A 127 0.08 2.19 6.26
CA LEU A 127 0.50 3.30 5.40
C LEU A 127 2.01 3.46 5.42
N ARG A 128 2.66 3.39 6.60
CA ARG A 128 4.13 3.41 6.71
C ARG A 128 4.77 2.30 5.88
N LYS A 129 4.36 1.04 6.08
CA LYS A 129 4.90 -0.11 5.33
C LYS A 129 4.67 0.04 3.83
N TYR A 130 3.52 0.57 3.44
CA TYR A 130 3.21 0.83 2.03
C TYR A 130 4.14 1.87 1.40
N LEU A 131 4.44 2.97 2.11
CA LEU A 131 5.33 4.02 1.62
C LEU A 131 6.77 3.51 1.49
N GLU A 132 7.25 2.76 2.48
CA GLU A 132 8.56 2.09 2.43
C GLU A 132 8.64 1.12 1.24
N TYR A 133 7.63 0.26 1.07
CA TYR A 133 7.57 -0.68 -0.04
C TYR A 133 7.49 0.01 -1.40
N LYS A 134 6.76 1.13 -1.48
CA LYS A 134 6.66 1.96 -2.69
C LYS A 134 8.02 2.54 -3.07
N GLU A 135 8.78 3.06 -2.12
CA GLU A 135 10.14 3.57 -2.36
C GLU A 135 11.04 2.46 -2.91
N TRP A 136 11.03 1.28 -2.30
CA TRP A 136 11.78 0.12 -2.80
C TRP A 136 11.37 -0.27 -4.24
N ILE A 137 10.06 -0.32 -4.55
CA ILE A 137 9.60 -0.62 -5.91
C ILE A 137 10.16 0.39 -6.92
N VAL A 138 10.11 1.68 -6.59
CA VAL A 138 10.59 2.73 -7.49
C VAL A 138 12.09 2.65 -7.66
N ALA A 139 12.85 2.37 -6.60
CA ALA A 139 14.30 2.19 -6.67
C ALA A 139 14.70 0.97 -7.52
N GLU A 140 14.03 -0.16 -7.35
CA GLU A 140 14.40 -1.43 -8.00
C GLU A 140 13.88 -1.52 -9.44
N TYR A 141 12.63 -1.11 -9.69
CA TYR A 141 11.97 -1.29 -10.99
C TYR A 141 11.84 0.01 -11.80
N GLY A 142 12.22 1.16 -11.22
CA GLY A 142 12.08 2.48 -11.83
C GLY A 142 10.64 3.02 -11.83
N SER A 143 9.63 2.16 -11.88
CA SER A 143 8.23 2.55 -11.72
C SER A 143 7.37 1.43 -11.14
N ILE A 144 6.32 1.85 -10.42
CA ILE A 144 5.30 0.93 -9.89
C ILE A 144 4.59 0.21 -11.03
N MET A 145 4.31 0.90 -12.14
CA MET A 145 3.63 0.30 -13.29
C MET A 145 4.44 -0.85 -13.89
N ARG A 146 5.75 -0.65 -14.10
CA ARG A 146 6.65 -1.70 -14.60
C ARG A 146 6.67 -2.90 -13.65
N PHE A 147 6.80 -2.66 -12.35
CA PHE A 147 6.73 -3.72 -11.33
C PHE A 147 5.41 -4.51 -11.41
N VAL A 148 4.28 -3.82 -11.49
CA VAL A 148 2.96 -4.49 -11.54
C VAL A 148 2.82 -5.33 -12.81
N VAL A 149 3.09 -4.76 -13.98
CA VAL A 149 2.92 -5.46 -15.26
C VAL A 149 3.87 -6.67 -15.37
N LYS A 150 5.13 -6.49 -14.96
CA LYS A 150 6.16 -7.52 -15.03
C LYS A 150 5.99 -8.61 -13.96
N GLU A 151 5.96 -8.22 -12.69
CA GLU A 151 6.06 -9.18 -11.57
C GLU A 151 4.69 -9.70 -11.13
N ARG A 152 3.68 -8.82 -11.07
CA ARG A 152 2.37 -9.17 -10.47
C ARG A 152 1.42 -9.77 -11.50
N LEU A 153 1.29 -9.11 -12.65
CA LEU A 153 0.40 -9.54 -13.73
C LEU A 153 1.08 -10.54 -14.66
N ARG A 154 2.42 -10.47 -14.79
CA ARG A 154 3.22 -11.26 -15.73
C ARG A 154 2.72 -11.12 -17.17
N TRP A 155 2.30 -9.91 -17.52
CA TRP A 155 1.79 -9.60 -18.86
C TRP A 155 2.91 -9.25 -19.86
N GLY A 156 4.16 -9.19 -19.40
CA GLY A 156 5.34 -8.94 -20.23
C GLY A 156 6.53 -8.45 -19.39
N GLU A 157 7.39 -7.63 -19.99
CA GLU A 157 8.57 -7.05 -19.32
C GLU A 157 8.28 -5.71 -18.60
N GLY A 158 7.01 -5.29 -18.63
CA GLY A 158 6.55 -4.04 -18.03
C GLY A 158 6.77 -2.84 -18.94
N SER A 159 6.82 -3.07 -20.25
CA SER A 159 6.82 -2.04 -21.29
C SER A 159 5.39 -1.58 -21.61
N PRO A 160 5.17 -0.33 -22.03
CA PRO A 160 3.89 0.11 -22.58
C PRO A 160 3.39 -0.77 -23.73
N ASP A 161 4.29 -1.39 -24.50
CA ASP A 161 3.94 -2.30 -25.59
C ASP A 161 3.25 -3.59 -25.13
N ASP A 162 3.43 -3.98 -23.87
CA ASP A 162 2.80 -5.17 -23.27
C ASP A 162 1.32 -4.92 -22.95
N LEU A 163 0.88 -3.66 -22.87
CA LEU A 163 -0.47 -3.24 -22.50
C LEU A 163 -1.36 -3.04 -23.74
N LYS A 164 -1.44 -4.06 -24.61
CA LYS A 164 -2.29 -4.03 -25.80
C LYS A 164 -3.61 -4.76 -25.57
N PRO A 165 -4.77 -4.10 -25.81
CA PRO A 165 -6.06 -4.75 -25.66
C PRO A 165 -6.20 -5.88 -26.67
N ARG A 166 -6.69 -7.04 -26.23
CA ARG A 166 -6.90 -8.22 -27.08
C ARG A 166 -8.33 -8.36 -27.60
N GLY A 167 -9.29 -7.66 -26.98
CA GLY A 167 -10.70 -7.68 -27.35
C GLY A 167 -11.54 -6.80 -26.42
N ARG A 168 -12.80 -7.19 -26.19
CA ARG A 168 -13.68 -6.52 -25.22
C ARG A 168 -13.20 -6.79 -23.79
N PRO A 169 -13.50 -5.90 -22.83
CA PRO A 169 -13.19 -6.17 -21.43
C PRO A 169 -13.83 -7.49 -20.97
N PHE A 170 -13.03 -8.34 -20.33
CA PHE A 170 -13.40 -9.63 -19.77
C PHE A 170 -13.79 -10.69 -20.82
N GLU A 171 -13.25 -10.58 -22.03
CA GLU A 171 -13.48 -11.56 -23.10
C GLU A 171 -12.54 -12.77 -23.00
N PHE A 172 -11.30 -12.58 -22.55
CA PHE A 172 -10.29 -13.65 -22.48
C PHE A 172 -9.93 -14.05 -21.05
N ASP A 173 -9.55 -15.32 -20.88
CA ASP A 173 -8.98 -15.83 -19.62
C ASP A 173 -7.64 -15.17 -19.31
N GLY A 174 -7.40 -14.86 -18.03
CA GLY A 174 -6.16 -14.22 -17.55
C GLY A 174 -6.16 -12.68 -17.57
N GLU A 175 -7.30 -12.05 -17.89
CA GLU A 175 -7.48 -10.59 -17.82
C GLU A 175 -7.69 -10.04 -16.40
N PHE A 176 -7.95 -10.92 -15.43
CA PHE A 176 -8.17 -10.54 -14.03
C PHE A 176 -7.08 -11.10 -13.13
N VAL A 177 -6.64 -10.28 -12.17
CA VAL A 177 -5.74 -10.69 -11.10
C VAL A 177 -6.39 -10.37 -9.76
N PHE A 178 -6.49 -11.38 -8.91
CA PHE A 178 -7.01 -11.21 -7.56
C PHE A 178 -6.06 -10.32 -6.76
N ASN A 179 -6.57 -9.26 -6.13
CA ASN A 179 -5.77 -8.45 -5.21
C ASN A 179 -5.55 -9.23 -3.91
N PRO A 180 -4.32 -9.73 -3.62
CA PRO A 180 -4.08 -10.52 -2.42
C PRO A 180 -4.03 -9.67 -1.14
N ALA A 181 -3.99 -8.34 -1.26
CA ALA A 181 -4.16 -7.44 -0.11
C ALA A 181 -5.63 -7.48 0.31
N ARG A 182 -6.00 -8.51 1.08
CA ARG A 182 -7.30 -8.59 1.74
C ARG A 182 -7.49 -7.30 2.54
N TYR A 183 -8.48 -6.48 2.15
CA TYR A 183 -9.27 -5.80 3.16
C TYR A 183 -9.92 -6.93 3.96
N ARG A 184 -9.34 -7.29 5.10
CA ARG A 184 -9.78 -8.42 5.91
C ARG A 184 -11.20 -8.12 6.42
N SER A 185 -12.21 -8.55 5.67
CA SER A 185 -13.59 -8.61 6.17
C SER A 185 -13.67 -9.74 7.18
N LEU A 186 -14.34 -9.46 8.31
CA LEU A 186 -14.79 -10.46 9.26
C LEU A 186 -15.76 -11.45 8.58
#